data_AF-A0A2V9WAT2-F1
#
_entry.id   AF-A0A2V9WAT2-F1
#
_cell.length_a   1.000
_cell.length_b   1.000
_cell.length_c   1.000
_cell.angle_alpha   90.00
_cell.angle_beta   90.00
_cell.angle_gamma   90.00
#
_symmetry.space_group_name_H-M   'P 1'
#
loop_
_entity.id
_entity.type
_entity.pdbx_description
1 polymer ?
#
loop_
_entity_poly.entity_id
_entity_poly.type
_entity_poly.pdbx_seq_one_letter_code
_entity_poly.pdbx_strand_id
1 'polypeptide(L)'
;MEFSKAKVFVAQSSGTGADESGRTSIEDFEPTPGRLYVIDIIGGPSRIRVFDERGRSLPGPSLPPISAVDQLVPVGRGDVLFYISTYLEPSAWYRVDAATGNSTRTALFETSPTKFNDAEVVRSFAISKDGTRVPLNIIRRKGARLDGTNPVLLTGYGGYGISLKPSFAGSQTRVWLDQGGVSATANLRGGGEYGEEWHQQGNLTRKQYVFDDIIACAQYLVDQKYSSPAHLAISGGAMADC
;
A
#
# COMPACT_ATOMS: atom_id res chain seq x y z
N MET A 1 26.33 12.31 10.56
CA MET A 1 25.32 13.39 10.45
C MET A 1 24.84 13.68 11.86
N GLU A 2 25.21 14.83 12.45
CA GLU A 2 24.74 15.22 13.80
C GLU A 2 23.29 15.70 13.72
N PHE A 3 22.34 14.90 14.21
CA PHE A 3 20.91 15.27 14.25
C PHE A 3 20.62 16.53 15.11
N SER A 4 21.54 16.91 15.99
CA SER A 4 21.43 18.09 16.87
C SER A 4 21.44 19.45 16.15
N LYS A 5 21.75 19.48 14.84
CA LYS A 5 21.77 20.70 14.01
C LYS A 5 20.69 20.72 12.91
N ALA A 6 19.74 19.79 12.93
CA ALA A 6 18.67 19.75 11.93
C ALA A 6 17.83 21.04 11.99
N LYS A 7 17.71 21.74 10.85
CA LYS A 7 16.94 23.00 10.71
C LYS A 7 15.55 22.80 10.11
N VAL A 8 15.23 21.58 9.65
CA VAL A 8 13.97 21.25 8.98
C VAL A 8 13.37 20.03 9.66
N PHE A 9 12.14 20.19 10.15
CA PHE A 9 11.32 19.09 10.66
C PHE A 9 10.23 18.80 9.62
N VAL A 10 10.26 17.61 9.02
CA VAL A 10 9.12 17.13 8.23
C VAL A 10 8.21 16.39 9.18
N ALA A 11 7.08 17.02 9.54
CA ALA A 11 6.10 16.38 10.39
C ALA A 11 5.48 15.18 9.67
N GLN A 12 5.42 14.06 10.36
CA GLN A 12 4.46 13.01 10.06
C GLN A 12 3.07 13.57 10.36
N SER A 13 2.11 13.34 9.46
CA SER A 13 0.74 13.79 9.70
C SER A 13 0.06 12.91 10.77
N SER A 14 -0.72 13.50 11.67
CA SER A 14 -1.41 12.81 12.78
C SER A 14 -2.94 12.87 12.69
N GLY A 15 -3.49 13.08 11.49
CA GLY A 15 -4.92 13.26 11.27
C GLY A 15 -5.75 12.06 11.72
N THR A 16 -6.91 12.32 12.31
CA THR A 16 -7.92 11.32 12.66
C THR A 16 -9.21 11.66 11.90
N GLY A 17 -9.75 10.72 11.10
CA GLY A 17 -10.94 10.98 10.29
C GLY A 17 -11.09 10.06 9.07
N ALA A 18 -12.15 10.31 8.28
CA ALA A 18 -12.42 9.60 7.03
C ALA A 18 -11.44 9.94 5.89
N ASP A 19 -10.76 11.08 6.01
CA ASP A 19 -9.66 11.47 5.14
C ASP A 19 -8.35 10.86 5.67
N GLU A 20 -7.80 9.93 4.90
CA GLU A 20 -6.58 9.22 5.25
C GLU A 20 -5.32 10.06 5.01
N SER A 21 -5.43 11.20 4.32
CA SER A 21 -4.30 12.05 3.95
C SER A 21 -3.49 12.54 5.16
N GLY A 22 -4.12 12.52 6.34
CA GLY A 22 -3.53 12.84 7.63
C GLY A 22 -2.95 11.65 8.39
N ARG A 23 -3.17 10.39 8.00
CA ARG A 23 -2.72 9.18 8.75
C ARG A 23 -1.39 8.60 8.25
N THR A 24 -0.62 9.39 7.53
CA THR A 24 0.54 8.88 6.79
C THR A 24 1.72 8.56 7.69
N SER A 25 2.59 7.65 7.24
CA SER A 25 3.87 7.39 7.90
C SER A 25 5.02 7.53 6.92
N ILE A 26 6.10 8.18 7.36
CA ILE A 26 7.31 8.31 6.56
C ILE A 26 8.03 6.96 6.58
N GLU A 27 8.18 6.33 5.43
CA GLU A 27 8.96 5.09 5.28
C GLU A 27 10.44 5.39 5.02
N ASP A 28 10.73 6.42 4.22
CA ASP A 28 12.09 6.78 3.83
C ASP A 28 12.18 8.25 3.36
N PHE A 29 13.39 8.77 3.25
CA PHE A 29 13.64 10.09 2.68
C PHE A 29 14.99 10.17 1.97
N GLU A 30 15.03 10.92 0.87
CA GLU A 30 16.23 11.12 0.05
C GLU A 30 16.53 12.61 -0.11
N PRO A 31 17.59 13.14 0.55
CA PRO A 31 18.02 14.51 0.37
C PRO A 31 18.80 14.69 -0.94
N THR A 32 18.52 15.77 -1.65
CA THR A 32 19.20 16.15 -2.90
C THR A 32 19.50 17.66 -2.90
N PRO A 33 20.32 18.20 -3.82
CA PRO A 33 20.55 19.65 -3.88
C PRO A 33 19.23 20.43 -4.02
N GLY A 34 18.93 21.28 -3.03
CA GLY A 34 17.73 22.12 -3.02
C GLY A 34 16.41 21.41 -2.66
N ARG A 35 16.39 20.09 -2.46
CA ARG A 35 15.15 19.32 -2.25
C ARG A 35 15.31 18.15 -1.29
N LEU A 36 14.23 17.81 -0.59
CA LEU A 36 14.06 16.59 0.19
C LEU A 36 12.87 15.81 -0.36
N TYR A 37 13.11 14.59 -0.85
CA TYR A 37 12.06 13.66 -1.24
C TYR A 37 11.73 12.76 -0.06
N VAL A 38 10.45 12.50 0.16
CA VAL A 38 9.95 11.70 1.29
C VAL A 38 8.97 10.67 0.77
N ILE A 39 9.25 9.39 1.02
CA ILE A 39 8.30 8.30 0.79
C ILE A 39 7.40 8.22 2.01
N ASP A 40 6.10 8.39 1.81
CA ASP A 40 5.12 8.04 2.83
C ASP A 40 4.32 6.81 2.41
N ILE A 41 3.81 6.08 3.40
CA ILE A 41 2.75 5.07 3.26
C ILE A 41 1.42 5.57 3.83
N ILE A 42 0.32 5.22 3.16
CA ILE A 42 -1.05 5.56 3.56
C ILE A 42 -1.97 4.37 3.34
N GLY A 43 -2.12 3.53 4.36
CA GLY A 43 -3.02 2.38 4.32
C GLY A 43 -2.56 1.30 3.31
N GLY A 44 -1.27 1.22 3.00
CA GLY A 44 -0.67 0.28 2.06
C GLY A 44 0.07 0.94 0.90
N PRO A 45 -0.60 1.71 0.02
CA PRO A 45 0.05 2.45 -1.05
C PRO A 45 0.95 3.59 -0.57
N SER A 46 1.93 3.92 -1.40
CA SER A 46 2.92 4.96 -1.12
C SER A 46 2.60 6.28 -1.84
N ARG A 47 3.14 7.38 -1.32
CA ARG A 47 3.27 8.65 -2.04
C ARG A 47 4.68 9.20 -1.92
N ILE A 48 5.09 10.04 -2.86
CA ILE A 48 6.31 10.84 -2.76
C ILE A 48 5.92 12.30 -2.51
N ARG A 49 6.29 12.83 -1.34
CA ARG A 49 6.25 14.27 -1.07
C ARG A 49 7.62 14.89 -1.35
N VAL A 50 7.62 16.14 -1.77
CA VAL A 50 8.85 16.89 -2.04
C VAL A 50 8.81 18.18 -1.24
N PHE A 51 9.94 18.53 -0.63
CA PHE A 51 10.13 19.76 0.13
C PHE A 51 11.38 20.50 -0.35
N ASP A 52 11.40 21.82 -0.23
CA ASP A 52 12.63 22.59 -0.34
C ASP A 52 13.44 22.57 0.97
N GLU A 53 14.62 23.19 0.95
CA GLU A 53 15.51 23.29 2.12
C GLU A 53 14.92 24.07 3.31
N ARG A 54 13.77 24.73 3.12
CA ARG A 54 13.03 25.44 4.18
C ARG A 54 11.81 24.65 4.65
N GLY A 55 11.62 23.42 4.17
CA GLY A 55 10.48 22.58 4.50
C GLY A 55 9.18 22.97 3.79
N ARG A 56 9.22 23.85 2.78
CA ARG A 56 8.03 24.20 2.00
C ARG A 56 7.73 23.09 1.01
N SER A 57 6.48 22.66 0.94
CA SER A 57 6.05 21.63 -0.01
C SER A 57 6.23 22.12 -1.44
N LEU A 58 6.80 21.26 -2.28
CA LEU A 58 6.93 21.40 -3.71
C LEU A 58 6.06 20.35 -4.41
N PRO A 59 5.69 20.56 -5.70
CA PRO A 59 5.05 19.52 -6.49
C PRO A 59 5.92 18.25 -6.53
N GLY A 60 5.28 17.11 -6.24
CA GLY A 60 5.88 15.78 -6.36
C GLY A 60 5.39 15.04 -7.61
N PRO A 61 6.03 13.90 -7.95
CA PRO A 61 5.61 13.10 -9.08
C PRO A 61 4.22 12.51 -8.87
N SER A 62 3.45 12.39 -9.95
CA SER A 62 2.20 11.63 -9.93
C SER A 62 2.51 10.13 -9.95
N LEU A 63 1.82 9.37 -9.10
CA LEU A 63 1.93 7.92 -9.00
C LEU A 63 0.55 7.29 -9.27
N PRO A 64 0.49 6.07 -9.83
CA PRO A 64 -0.72 5.27 -9.80
C PRO A 64 -1.31 5.19 -8.38
N PRO A 65 -2.63 5.38 -8.20
CA PRO A 65 -3.23 5.49 -6.86
C PRO A 65 -3.02 4.27 -5.94
N ILE A 66 -2.81 3.08 -6.51
CA ILE A 66 -2.55 1.83 -5.79
C ILE A 66 -1.19 1.30 -6.23
N SER A 67 -0.15 1.91 -5.69
CA SER A 67 1.24 1.53 -5.95
C SER A 67 2.10 1.66 -4.71
N ALA A 68 3.24 0.99 -4.70
CA ALA A 68 4.27 1.12 -3.68
C ALA A 68 5.51 1.77 -4.28
N VAL A 69 6.18 2.62 -3.52
CA VAL A 69 7.53 3.09 -3.84
C VAL A 69 8.47 2.37 -2.88
N ASP A 70 9.36 1.57 -3.44
CA ASP A 70 10.24 0.71 -2.65
C ASP A 70 11.64 1.32 -2.48
N GLN A 71 12.04 2.20 -3.41
CA GLN A 71 13.35 2.83 -3.41
C GLN A 71 13.31 4.24 -4.01
N LEU A 72 14.14 5.13 -3.47
CA LEU A 72 14.55 6.40 -4.07
C LEU A 72 16.07 6.41 -4.24
N VAL A 73 16.55 6.92 -5.38
CA VAL A 73 17.99 7.01 -5.67
C VAL A 73 18.30 8.37 -6.30
N PRO A 74 19.22 9.16 -5.74
CA PRO A 74 19.59 10.46 -6.32
C PRO A 74 20.44 10.25 -7.58
N VAL A 75 20.14 11.01 -8.64
CA VAL A 75 20.86 10.92 -9.93
C VAL A 75 21.46 12.25 -10.42
N GLY A 76 21.54 13.23 -9.52
CA GLY A 76 22.18 14.53 -9.74
C GLY A 76 21.21 15.63 -10.16
N ARG A 77 21.63 16.90 -10.02
CA ARG A 77 20.81 18.11 -10.30
C ARG A 77 19.49 18.19 -9.51
N GLY A 78 19.37 17.45 -8.41
CA GLY A 78 18.15 17.35 -7.63
C GLY A 78 17.19 16.27 -8.12
N ASP A 79 17.48 15.59 -9.23
CA ASP A 79 16.66 14.51 -9.78
C ASP A 79 16.79 13.24 -8.93
N VAL A 80 15.73 12.43 -8.95
CA VAL A 80 15.72 11.10 -8.34
C VAL A 80 15.16 10.06 -9.30
N LEU A 81 15.65 8.83 -9.18
CA LEU A 81 14.97 7.64 -9.66
C LEU A 81 14.11 7.07 -8.53
N PHE A 82 12.92 6.56 -8.85
CA PHE A 82 12.15 5.75 -7.92
C PHE A 82 11.74 4.42 -8.54
N TYR A 83 11.80 3.36 -7.72
CA TYR A 83 11.31 2.04 -8.08
C TYR A 83 9.87 1.89 -7.62
N ILE A 84 8.96 1.64 -8.56
CA ILE A 84 7.54 1.52 -8.30
C ILE A 84 7.03 0.12 -8.58
N SER A 85 6.19 -0.36 -7.67
CA SER A 85 5.50 -1.65 -7.76
C SER A 85 3.99 -1.43 -7.79
N THR A 86 3.28 -2.22 -8.60
CA THR A 86 1.80 -2.26 -8.65
C THR A 86 1.35 -3.71 -8.66
N TYR A 87 0.07 -3.98 -8.40
CA TYR A 87 -0.43 -5.36 -8.49
C TYR A 87 -0.51 -5.90 -9.92
N LEU A 88 -0.78 -5.07 -10.92
CA LEU A 88 -1.18 -5.50 -12.27
C LEU A 88 -0.11 -5.26 -13.34
N GLU A 89 0.83 -4.36 -13.07
CA GLU A 89 1.95 -4.07 -13.97
C GLU A 89 3.27 -4.44 -13.30
N PRO A 90 4.21 -5.08 -14.04
CA PRO A 90 5.56 -5.32 -13.55
C PRO A 90 6.26 -4.03 -13.12
N SER A 91 7.07 -4.13 -12.08
CA SER A 91 7.74 -3.00 -11.47
C SER A 91 8.72 -2.32 -12.44
N ALA A 92 8.92 -1.02 -12.26
CA ALA A 92 9.77 -0.22 -13.14
C ALA A 92 10.42 0.94 -12.40
N TRP A 93 11.52 1.43 -12.97
CA TRP A 93 12.14 2.67 -12.53
C TRP A 93 11.61 3.86 -13.31
N TYR A 94 11.32 4.94 -12.59
CA TYR A 94 10.93 6.23 -13.13
C TYR A 94 11.93 7.29 -12.70
N ARG A 95 12.18 8.29 -13.55
CA ARG A 95 12.98 9.47 -13.22
C ARG A 95 12.07 10.65 -12.96
N VAL A 96 12.28 11.32 -11.83
CA VAL A 96 11.71 12.63 -11.52
C VAL A 96 12.69 13.71 -11.98
N ASP A 97 12.24 14.59 -12.86
CA ASP A 97 12.95 15.80 -13.22
C ASP A 97 12.70 16.86 -12.12
N ALA A 98 13.75 17.31 -11.46
CA ALA A 98 13.63 18.23 -10.34
C ALA A 98 13.17 19.62 -10.77
N ALA A 99 13.46 20.06 -11.99
CA ALA A 99 13.04 21.38 -12.45
C ALA A 99 11.51 21.46 -12.62
N THR A 100 10.91 20.38 -13.10
CA THR A 100 9.48 20.32 -13.46
C THR A 100 8.62 19.57 -12.44
N GLY A 101 9.20 18.67 -11.66
CA GLY A 101 8.49 17.72 -10.79
C GLY A 101 7.86 16.54 -11.53
N ASN A 102 8.01 16.46 -12.85
CA ASN A 102 7.41 15.41 -13.67
C ASN A 102 8.21 14.11 -13.58
N SER A 103 7.50 12.98 -13.61
CA SER A 103 8.09 11.65 -13.69
C SER A 103 8.00 11.06 -15.10
N THR A 104 9.04 10.33 -15.51
CA THR A 104 9.09 9.61 -16.79
C THR A 104 9.57 8.17 -16.56
N ARG A 105 8.90 7.20 -17.18
CA ARG A 105 9.31 5.79 -17.10
C ARG A 105 10.65 5.60 -17.83
N THR A 106 11.56 4.86 -17.21
CA THR A 106 12.88 4.57 -17.79
C THR A 106 12.88 3.24 -18.55
N ALA A 107 14.00 2.91 -19.19
CA ALA A 107 14.23 1.59 -19.80
C ALA A 107 14.57 0.49 -18.78
N LEU A 108 14.69 0.82 -17.49
CA LEU A 108 14.92 -0.14 -16.41
C LEU A 108 13.57 -0.59 -15.85
N PHE A 109 13.06 -1.71 -16.36
CA PHE A 109 11.79 -2.27 -15.93
C PHE A 109 11.81 -3.80 -15.97
N GLU A 110 11.00 -4.40 -15.12
CA GLU A 110 10.77 -5.83 -15.14
C GLU A 110 9.78 -6.20 -16.26
N THR A 111 9.94 -7.41 -16.81
CA THR A 111 9.00 -7.96 -17.79
C THR A 111 8.31 -9.19 -17.22
N SER A 112 7.06 -9.39 -17.60
CA SER A 112 6.33 -10.62 -17.28
C SER A 112 5.57 -11.15 -18.50
N PRO A 113 5.58 -12.48 -18.73
CA PRO A 113 4.70 -13.11 -19.71
C PRO A 113 3.24 -13.05 -19.25
N THR A 114 2.98 -12.95 -17.95
CA THR A 114 1.65 -12.81 -17.36
C THR A 114 1.08 -11.43 -17.65
N LYS A 115 -0.19 -11.38 -18.10
CA LYS A 115 -0.92 -10.14 -18.39
C LYS A 115 -2.12 -10.00 -17.46
N PHE A 116 -2.44 -8.77 -17.10
CA PHE A 116 -3.56 -8.41 -16.21
C PHE A 116 -4.47 -7.33 -16.82
N ASN A 117 -4.46 -7.16 -18.14
CA ASN A 117 -5.25 -6.13 -18.82
C ASN A 117 -6.76 -6.30 -18.63
N ASP A 118 -7.20 -7.53 -18.36
CA ASP A 118 -8.56 -7.98 -18.04
C ASP A 118 -8.85 -8.01 -16.53
N ALA A 119 -7.91 -7.56 -15.69
CA ALA A 119 -8.05 -7.47 -14.24
C ALA A 119 -8.09 -6.01 -13.75
N GLU A 120 -8.61 -5.83 -12.55
CA GLU A 120 -8.68 -4.55 -11.86
C GLU A 120 -8.34 -4.72 -10.37
N VAL A 121 -7.88 -3.64 -9.74
CA VAL A 121 -7.75 -3.54 -8.30
C VAL A 121 -8.77 -2.55 -7.77
N VAL A 122 -9.64 -3.03 -6.89
CA VAL A 122 -10.60 -2.21 -6.17
C VAL A 122 -10.07 -2.00 -4.76
N ARG A 123 -9.85 -0.75 -4.37
CA ARG A 123 -9.51 -0.40 -2.99
C ARG A 123 -10.78 -0.07 -2.23
N SER A 124 -10.99 -0.79 -1.13
CA SER A 124 -12.15 -0.71 -0.25
C SER A 124 -11.72 -0.55 1.21
N PHE A 125 -12.70 -0.30 2.08
CA PHE A 125 -12.51 -0.20 3.52
C PHE A 125 -13.55 -1.03 4.24
N ALA A 126 -13.11 -1.98 5.07
CA ALA A 126 -13.96 -2.68 6.01
C ALA A 126 -14.07 -1.87 7.30
N ILE A 127 -15.20 -1.97 8.00
CA ILE A 127 -15.40 -1.35 9.31
C ILE A 127 -15.19 -2.42 10.38
N SER A 128 -14.11 -2.28 11.14
CA SER A 128 -13.80 -3.16 12.27
C SER A 128 -14.78 -2.97 13.42
N LYS A 129 -14.73 -3.89 14.39
CA LYS A 129 -15.66 -3.94 15.53
C LYS A 129 -15.73 -2.65 16.33
N ASP A 130 -14.63 -1.91 16.42
CA ASP A 130 -14.53 -0.63 17.14
C ASP A 130 -14.76 0.60 16.24
N GLY A 131 -15.23 0.40 15.00
CA GLY A 131 -15.46 1.46 14.01
C GLY A 131 -14.23 1.82 13.19
N THR A 132 -13.07 1.22 13.44
CA THR A 132 -11.85 1.47 12.67
C THR A 132 -12.03 1.08 11.20
N ARG A 133 -11.66 1.97 10.29
CA ARG A 133 -11.62 1.67 8.84
C ARG A 133 -10.34 0.93 8.50
N VAL A 134 -10.47 -0.32 8.02
CA VAL A 134 -9.35 -1.20 7.64
C VAL A 134 -9.25 -1.26 6.12
N PRO A 135 -8.12 -0.89 5.50
CA PRO A 135 -7.97 -0.95 4.04
C PRO A 135 -7.94 -2.37 3.51
N LEU A 136 -8.53 -2.53 2.34
CA LEU A 136 -8.64 -3.80 1.63
C LEU A 136 -8.41 -3.58 0.15
N ASN A 137 -7.36 -4.19 -0.40
CA ASN A 137 -7.07 -4.17 -1.83
C ASN A 137 -7.59 -5.46 -2.46
N ILE A 138 -8.53 -5.36 -3.41
CA ILE A 138 -9.23 -6.52 -4.00
C ILE A 138 -8.87 -6.61 -5.48
N ILE A 139 -8.16 -7.66 -5.86
CA ILE A 139 -7.77 -7.98 -7.23
C ILE A 139 -8.79 -8.97 -7.81
N ARG A 140 -9.40 -8.63 -8.93
CA ARG A 140 -10.37 -9.49 -9.64
C ARG A 140 -10.31 -9.29 -11.15
N ARG A 141 -10.92 -10.19 -11.92
CA ARG A 141 -11.22 -9.92 -13.33
C ARG A 141 -12.26 -8.81 -13.45
N LYS A 142 -12.10 -7.94 -14.45
CA LYS A 142 -13.09 -6.93 -14.83
C LYS A 142 -14.40 -7.63 -15.19
N GLY A 143 -15.51 -7.11 -14.66
CA GLY A 143 -16.84 -7.69 -14.90
C GLY A 143 -17.10 -9.01 -14.19
N ALA A 144 -16.26 -9.41 -13.22
CA ALA A 144 -16.58 -10.54 -12.33
C ALA A 144 -17.95 -10.31 -11.66
N ARG A 145 -18.77 -11.36 -11.62
CA ARG A 145 -20.11 -11.32 -11.01
C ARG A 145 -19.98 -11.21 -9.49
N LEU A 146 -20.75 -10.32 -8.87
CA LEU A 146 -20.79 -10.17 -7.42
C LEU A 146 -22.11 -10.76 -6.89
N ASP A 147 -22.21 -12.08 -6.94
CA ASP A 147 -23.35 -12.86 -6.47
C ASP A 147 -22.97 -13.82 -5.32
N GLY A 148 -21.76 -13.68 -4.77
CA GLY A 148 -21.28 -14.43 -3.61
C GLY A 148 -20.70 -15.81 -3.94
N THR A 149 -20.54 -16.17 -5.21
CA THR A 149 -20.03 -17.49 -5.61
C THR A 149 -18.55 -17.51 -5.97
N ASN A 150 -17.87 -16.36 -6.04
CA ASN A 150 -16.45 -16.38 -6.39
C ASN A 150 -15.63 -16.95 -5.24
N PRO A 151 -14.66 -17.85 -5.52
CA PRO A 151 -13.68 -18.23 -4.53
C PRO A 151 -12.79 -17.02 -4.22
N VAL A 152 -12.71 -16.65 -2.94
CA VAL A 152 -11.89 -15.53 -2.44
C VAL A 152 -10.74 -16.08 -1.60
N LEU A 153 -9.53 -15.59 -1.89
CA LEU A 153 -8.38 -15.74 -1.02
C LEU A 153 -8.10 -14.39 -0.33
N LEU A 154 -8.39 -14.29 0.96
CA LEU A 154 -8.11 -13.14 1.81
C LEU A 154 -6.77 -13.32 2.53
N THR A 155 -5.84 -12.40 2.31
CA THR A 155 -4.51 -12.43 2.92
C THR A 155 -4.33 -11.25 3.87
N GLY A 156 -3.69 -11.51 5.01
CA GLY A 156 -3.31 -10.49 5.99
C GLY A 156 -2.05 -10.88 6.76
N TYR A 157 -1.41 -9.91 7.41
CA TYR A 157 -0.24 -10.15 8.27
C TYR A 157 -0.42 -9.57 9.67
N GLY A 158 -0.55 -8.24 9.80
CA GLY A 158 -0.98 -7.58 11.03
C GLY A 158 -0.05 -7.75 12.23
N GLY A 159 1.27 -7.59 12.04
CA GLY A 159 2.25 -7.72 13.12
C GLY A 159 3.61 -7.10 12.79
N TYR A 160 4.41 -6.86 13.83
CA TYR A 160 5.77 -6.32 13.78
C TYR A 160 5.93 -4.97 13.05
N GLY A 161 4.85 -4.24 12.82
CA GLY A 161 4.88 -3.03 12.01
C GLY A 161 5.17 -3.29 10.52
N ILE A 162 5.06 -4.54 10.05
CA ILE A 162 5.27 -4.89 8.65
C ILE A 162 4.03 -4.46 7.85
N SER A 163 4.25 -3.64 6.83
CA SER A 163 3.22 -3.15 5.91
C SER A 163 3.04 -4.09 4.72
N LEU A 164 1.79 -4.44 4.39
CA LEU A 164 1.47 -5.13 3.14
C LEU A 164 1.24 -4.13 2.01
N LYS A 165 2.29 -3.84 1.25
CA LYS A 165 2.26 -2.87 0.15
C LYS A 165 1.88 -3.54 -1.20
N PRO A 166 1.41 -2.75 -2.19
CA PRO A 166 1.25 -3.26 -3.55
C PRO A 166 2.54 -3.87 -4.10
N SER A 167 2.45 -5.12 -4.56
CA SER A 167 3.53 -5.85 -5.22
C SER A 167 2.97 -6.60 -6.42
N PHE A 168 3.79 -6.82 -7.45
CA PHE A 168 3.32 -7.47 -8.68
C PHE A 168 2.76 -8.86 -8.37
N ALA A 169 1.48 -9.07 -8.71
CA ALA A 169 0.73 -10.25 -8.28
C ALA A 169 1.25 -11.57 -8.90
N GLY A 170 1.99 -11.47 -10.01
CA GLY A 170 2.72 -12.59 -10.58
C GLY A 170 1.83 -13.71 -11.16
N SER A 171 2.46 -14.85 -11.46
CA SER A 171 1.80 -15.96 -12.14
C SER A 171 0.77 -16.69 -11.28
N GLN A 172 1.00 -16.79 -9.96
CA GLN A 172 0.10 -17.49 -9.04
C GLN A 172 -1.27 -16.80 -8.98
N THR A 173 -1.30 -15.48 -8.77
CA THR A 173 -2.56 -14.73 -8.78
C THR A 173 -3.21 -14.75 -10.16
N ARG A 174 -2.45 -14.73 -11.25
CA ARG A 174 -3.04 -14.88 -12.60
C ARG A 174 -3.84 -16.17 -12.73
N VAL A 175 -3.23 -17.31 -12.38
CA VAL A 175 -3.90 -18.62 -12.44
C VAL A 175 -5.16 -18.62 -11.57
N TRP A 176 -5.08 -18.01 -10.39
CA TRP A 176 -6.23 -17.84 -9.50
C TRP A 176 -7.39 -17.05 -10.17
N LEU A 177 -7.09 -15.91 -10.78
CA LEU A 177 -8.08 -15.10 -11.49
C LEU A 177 -8.67 -15.84 -12.71
N ASP A 178 -7.88 -16.65 -13.40
CA ASP A 178 -8.34 -17.44 -14.54
C ASP A 178 -9.45 -18.43 -14.17
N GLN A 179 -9.36 -18.99 -12.96
CA GLN A 179 -10.38 -19.87 -12.37
C GLN A 179 -11.56 -19.13 -11.75
N GLY A 180 -11.70 -17.82 -12.00
CA GLY A 180 -12.76 -17.00 -11.41
C GLY A 180 -12.49 -16.60 -9.95
N GLY A 181 -11.27 -16.80 -9.47
CA GLY A 181 -10.86 -16.39 -8.15
C GLY A 181 -10.78 -14.88 -7.99
N VAL A 182 -10.90 -14.43 -6.75
CA VAL A 182 -10.66 -13.07 -6.30
C VAL A 182 -9.58 -13.12 -5.22
N SER A 183 -8.60 -12.24 -5.29
CA SER A 183 -7.54 -12.13 -4.28
C SER A 183 -7.73 -10.82 -3.52
N ALA A 184 -7.66 -10.85 -2.20
CA ALA A 184 -7.83 -9.68 -1.36
C ALA A 184 -6.69 -9.57 -0.35
N THR A 185 -6.13 -8.37 -0.17
CA THR A 185 -5.09 -8.08 0.81
C THR A 185 -5.62 -7.08 1.82
N ALA A 186 -5.72 -7.50 3.08
CA ALA A 186 -6.15 -6.66 4.19
C ALA A 186 -4.97 -6.04 4.92
N ASN A 187 -4.99 -4.72 5.04
CA ASN A 187 -3.99 -3.93 5.74
C ASN A 187 -4.39 -3.76 7.21
N LEU A 188 -4.24 -4.85 7.97
CA LEU A 188 -4.70 -4.98 9.36
C LEU A 188 -3.87 -4.11 10.32
N ARG A 189 -4.45 -3.73 11.46
CA ARG A 189 -3.67 -3.20 12.60
C ARG A 189 -2.56 -4.18 13.01
N GLY A 190 -1.54 -3.66 13.68
CA GLY A 190 -0.30 -4.40 13.96
C GLY A 190 0.73 -4.33 12.82
N GLY A 191 0.30 -3.99 11.60
CA GLY A 191 1.18 -3.58 10.51
C GLY A 191 1.60 -2.11 10.60
N GLY A 192 2.34 -1.63 9.61
CA GLY A 192 2.91 -0.28 9.55
C GLY A 192 2.16 0.69 8.63
N GLU A 193 0.98 0.32 8.13
CA GLU A 193 0.34 1.03 7.03
C GLU A 193 -0.10 2.48 7.33
N TYR A 194 -0.30 2.79 8.61
CA TYR A 194 -0.46 4.17 9.10
C TYR A 194 0.58 4.50 10.19
N GLY A 195 1.74 3.85 10.13
CA GLY A 195 2.85 4.04 11.04
C GLY A 195 2.67 3.39 12.40
N GLU A 196 3.49 3.86 13.35
CA GLU A 196 3.65 3.21 14.65
C GLU A 196 2.35 3.15 15.47
N GLU A 197 1.44 4.11 15.33
CA GLU A 197 0.14 4.04 16.02
C GLU A 197 -0.69 2.84 15.52
N TRP A 198 -0.68 2.56 14.21
CA TRP A 198 -1.37 1.41 13.64
C TRP A 198 -0.79 0.08 14.14
N HIS A 199 0.54 0.03 14.26
CA HIS A 199 1.26 -1.10 14.84
C HIS A 199 0.89 -1.31 16.31
N GLN A 200 0.92 -0.25 17.12
CA GLN A 200 0.58 -0.30 18.55
C GLN A 200 -0.89 -0.64 18.81
N GLN A 201 -1.78 -0.35 17.87
CA GLN A 201 -3.17 -0.77 17.94
C GLN A 201 -3.37 -2.25 17.57
N GLY A 202 -2.32 -3.02 17.26
CA GLY A 202 -2.43 -4.45 16.98
C GLY A 202 -1.31 -5.28 17.60
N ASN A 203 -0.68 -4.80 18.68
CA ASN A 203 0.40 -5.51 19.38
C ASN A 203 0.08 -5.79 20.86
N LEU A 204 0.81 -6.74 21.46
CA LEU A 204 0.70 -7.12 22.87
C LEU A 204 -0.77 -7.40 23.29
N THR A 205 -1.26 -6.73 24.35
CA THR A 205 -2.62 -6.90 24.89
C THR A 205 -3.72 -6.40 23.93
N ARG A 206 -3.35 -5.72 22.85
CA ARG A 206 -4.26 -5.24 21.79
C ARG A 206 -4.27 -6.13 20.57
N LYS A 207 -3.60 -7.28 20.59
CA LYS A 207 -3.54 -8.21 19.44
C LYS A 207 -4.91 -8.67 18.95
N GLN A 208 -5.92 -8.68 19.82
CA GLN A 208 -7.31 -9.00 19.45
C GLN A 208 -7.85 -8.10 18.32
N TYR A 209 -7.42 -6.83 18.25
CA TYR A 209 -7.86 -5.93 17.18
C TYR A 209 -7.46 -6.40 15.79
N VAL A 210 -6.34 -7.12 15.65
CA VAL A 210 -5.90 -7.71 14.37
C VAL A 210 -6.89 -8.78 13.91
N PHE A 211 -7.38 -9.61 14.83
CA PHE A 211 -8.36 -10.64 14.54
C PHE A 211 -9.74 -10.03 14.23
N ASP A 212 -10.13 -9.00 14.98
CA ASP A 212 -11.37 -8.27 14.71
C ASP A 212 -11.32 -7.60 13.31
N ASP A 213 -10.15 -7.07 12.91
CA ASP A 213 -9.95 -6.45 11.59
C ASP A 213 -10.07 -7.47 10.44
N ILE A 214 -9.46 -8.65 10.57
CA ILE A 214 -9.52 -9.65 9.49
C ILE A 214 -10.92 -10.26 9.37
N ILE A 215 -11.63 -10.46 10.49
CA ILE A 215 -13.04 -10.87 10.51
C ILE A 215 -13.91 -9.82 9.82
N ALA A 216 -13.68 -8.53 10.10
CA ALA A 216 -14.40 -7.45 9.44
C ALA A 216 -14.14 -7.41 7.92
N CYS A 217 -12.91 -7.64 7.48
CA CYS A 217 -12.58 -7.74 6.06
C CYS A 217 -13.27 -8.94 5.39
N ALA A 218 -13.29 -10.10 6.05
CA ALA A 218 -14.00 -11.28 5.55
C ALA A 218 -15.52 -11.02 5.45
N GLN A 219 -16.11 -10.42 6.48
CA GLN A 219 -17.53 -10.07 6.48
C GLN A 219 -17.87 -9.05 5.38
N TYR A 220 -17.02 -8.05 5.17
CA TYR A 220 -17.17 -7.08 4.08
C TYR A 220 -17.23 -7.79 2.72
N LEU A 221 -16.34 -8.75 2.46
CA LEU A 221 -16.30 -9.50 1.19
C LEU A 221 -17.59 -10.33 0.98
N VAL A 222 -18.15 -10.89 2.05
CA VAL A 222 -19.43 -11.62 2.00
C VAL A 222 -20.61 -10.67 1.78
N ASP A 223 -20.67 -9.57 2.52
CA ASP A 223 -21.77 -8.61 2.46
C ASP A 223 -21.85 -7.93 1.09
N GLN A 224 -20.70 -7.55 0.54
CA GLN A 224 -20.58 -6.97 -0.81
C GLN A 224 -20.64 -8.00 -1.93
N LYS A 225 -20.98 -9.26 -1.62
CA LYS A 225 -21.19 -10.36 -2.58
C LYS A 225 -19.97 -10.69 -3.45
N TYR A 226 -18.76 -10.35 -2.99
CA TYR A 226 -17.55 -10.90 -3.60
C TYR A 226 -17.50 -12.41 -3.42
N SER A 227 -17.92 -12.92 -2.26
CA SER A 227 -17.90 -14.35 -1.92
C SER A 227 -18.99 -14.72 -0.91
N SER A 228 -18.89 -15.93 -0.35
CA SER A 228 -19.69 -16.44 0.75
C SER A 228 -18.79 -17.22 1.72
N PRO A 229 -19.23 -17.54 2.94
CA PRO A 229 -18.41 -18.30 3.88
C PRO A 229 -17.89 -19.63 3.32
N ALA A 230 -18.65 -20.29 2.43
CA ALA A 230 -18.25 -21.55 1.80
C ALA A 230 -17.18 -21.39 0.70
N HIS A 231 -16.98 -20.16 0.21
CA HIS A 231 -16.05 -19.84 -0.88
C HIS A 231 -14.93 -18.89 -0.45
N LEU A 232 -14.84 -18.53 0.83
CA LEU A 232 -13.83 -17.64 1.37
C LEU A 232 -12.77 -18.44 2.14
N ALA A 233 -11.53 -18.33 1.70
CA ALA A 233 -10.37 -18.82 2.42
C ALA A 233 -9.53 -17.64 2.94
N ILE A 234 -8.96 -17.81 4.13
CA ILE A 234 -8.00 -16.87 4.69
C ILE A 234 -6.61 -17.51 4.63
N SER A 235 -5.61 -16.76 4.20
CA SER A 235 -4.21 -17.19 4.20
C SER A 235 -3.36 -16.18 4.95
N GLY A 236 -2.58 -16.70 5.89
CA GLY A 236 -1.52 -16.02 6.59
C GLY A 236 -0.19 -16.74 6.39
N GLY A 237 0.89 -16.12 6.85
CA GLY A 237 2.14 -16.82 7.11
C GLY A 237 2.74 -16.33 8.42
N ALA A 238 3.31 -17.26 9.18
CA ALA A 238 3.97 -17.01 10.47
C ALA A 238 3.01 -16.41 11.52
N MET A 239 3.20 -15.15 11.92
CA MET A 239 2.34 -14.52 12.94
C MET A 239 0.89 -14.35 12.51
N ALA A 240 0.60 -14.39 11.22
CA ALA A 240 -0.77 -14.33 10.74
C ALA A 240 -1.55 -15.64 10.98
N ASP A 241 -0.86 -16.73 11.33
CA ASP A 241 -1.44 -18.06 11.57
C ASP A 241 -1.73 -18.34 13.06
N CYS A 242 -1.36 -17.41 13.95
CA CYS A 242 -1.62 -17.45 15.40
C CYS A 242 -2.88 -16.66 15.75
#